data_AF-F5B4I1-F1
#
_entry.id   AF-F5B4I1-F1
#
_cell.length_a   1.000
_cell.length_b   1.000
_cell.length_c   1.000
_cell.angle_alpha   90.00
_cell.angle_beta   90.00
_cell.angle_gamma   90.00
#
_symmetry.space_group_name_H-M   'P 1'
#
loop_
_entity.id
_entity.type
_entity.pdbx_description
1 polymer ?
#
loop_
_entity_poly.entity_id
_entity_poly.type
_entity_poly.pdbx_seq_one_letter_code
_entity_poly.pdbx_strand_id
1 'polypeptide(L)'
;IFDLSPEKSFVQYALKNNLQVFVISWRNPDAQHREWGLSTYVEALDQAIEVSREITGSRSVNLAGACAGGLTVAALLGHLQVRRQLRKVSSVTYLVSLLDSQMESPAMLFADEQTLESSKRRSYQHGVLDGRDMAKVFAWMRPNDLIWNYWVNNYLLGNQPPAFDILYWNNDNT
;
A
#
# COMPACT_ATOMS: atom_id res chain seq x y z
N ILE A 1 6.26 6.37 0.63
CA ILE A 1 5.44 7.51 1.11
C ILE A 1 5.67 7.90 2.58
N PHE A 2 6.06 7.01 3.50
CA PHE A 2 6.20 7.36 4.91
C PHE A 2 7.45 8.20 5.27
N ASP A 3 8.39 8.32 4.34
CA ASP A 3 9.64 9.07 4.50
C ASP A 3 9.97 9.72 3.15
N LEU A 4 9.43 10.92 2.88
CA LEU A 4 9.58 11.60 1.58
C LEU A 4 10.65 12.68 1.62
N SER A 5 10.59 13.55 2.62
CA SER A 5 11.57 14.60 2.87
C SER A 5 11.68 14.83 4.39
N PRO A 6 12.75 15.47 4.89
CA PRO A 6 12.91 15.69 6.33
C PRO A 6 11.71 16.40 6.98
N GLU A 7 11.05 17.30 6.27
CA GLU A 7 9.87 18.01 6.77
C GLU A 7 8.58 17.18 6.67
N LYS A 8 8.57 16.14 5.83
CA LYS A 8 7.42 15.28 5.51
C LYS A 8 7.75 13.81 5.72
N SER A 9 8.31 13.49 6.89
CA SER A 9 8.69 12.13 7.27
C SER A 9 7.95 11.70 8.53
N PHE A 10 7.03 10.74 8.37
CA PHE A 10 6.41 10.06 9.50
C PHE A 10 7.45 9.23 10.28
N VAL A 11 8.41 8.63 9.57
CA VAL A 11 9.50 7.85 10.18
C VAL A 11 10.32 8.75 11.11
N GLN A 12 10.76 9.92 10.64
CA GLN A 12 11.50 10.85 11.48
C GLN A 12 10.69 11.36 12.66
N TYR A 13 9.40 11.65 12.46
CA TYR A 13 8.49 12.02 13.56
C TYR A 13 8.41 10.91 14.62
N ALA A 14 8.20 9.66 14.21
CA ALA A 14 8.10 8.53 15.12
C ALA A 14 9.41 8.29 15.90
N LEU A 15 10.56 8.36 15.21
CA LEU A 15 11.88 8.25 15.84
C LEU A 15 12.12 9.37 16.87
N LYS A 16 11.75 10.62 16.55
CA LYS A 16 11.84 11.76 17.50
C LYS A 16 10.96 11.58 18.74
N ASN A 17 9.90 10.77 18.65
CA ASN A 17 9.02 10.43 19.77
C ASN A 17 9.42 9.10 20.44
N ASN A 18 10.66 8.65 20.27
CA ASN A 18 11.22 7.44 20.88
C ASN A 18 10.52 6.14 20.49
N LEU A 19 9.86 6.10 19.31
CA LEU A 19 9.37 4.86 18.73
C LEU A 19 10.49 4.22 17.91
N GLN A 20 10.77 2.94 18.16
CA GLN A 20 11.63 2.16 17.28
C GLN A 20 10.84 1.74 16.04
N VAL A 21 11.29 2.19 14.87
CA VAL A 21 10.56 2.02 13.61
C VAL A 21 11.26 1.01 12.71
N PHE A 22 10.50 0.05 12.22
CA PHE A 22 10.87 -0.83 11.12
C PHE A 22 9.93 -0.56 9.95
N VAL A 23 10.46 -0.59 8.73
CA VAL A 23 9.69 -0.30 7.51
C VAL A 23 9.84 -1.47 6.54
N ILE A 24 8.71 -1.91 5.98
CA ILE A 24 8.71 -2.90 4.91
C ILE A 24 8.90 -2.17 3.58
N SER A 25 10.03 -2.43 2.92
CA SER A 25 10.26 -2.02 1.54
C SER A 25 9.88 -3.19 0.63
N TRP A 26 8.75 -3.03 -0.08
CA TRP A 26 8.24 -4.07 -0.97
C TRP A 26 9.09 -4.15 -2.24
N ARG A 27 9.30 -5.38 -2.71
CA ARG A 27 9.95 -5.63 -4.00
C ARG A 27 8.97 -5.32 -5.13
N ASN A 28 9.42 -4.59 -6.14
CA ASN A 28 8.71 -4.51 -7.41
C ASN A 28 8.74 -5.90 -8.09
N PRO A 29 7.59 -6.56 -8.32
CA PRO A 29 7.55 -7.88 -8.91
C PRO A 29 8.05 -7.87 -10.36
N ASP A 30 8.51 -9.04 -10.81
CA ASP A 30 8.96 -9.30 -12.17
C ASP A 30 8.35 -10.64 -12.60
N ALA A 31 8.55 -11.06 -13.84
CA ALA A 31 7.89 -12.25 -14.37
C ALA A 31 8.15 -13.54 -13.55
N GLN A 32 9.24 -13.62 -12.77
CA GLN A 32 9.52 -14.77 -11.91
C GLN A 32 8.61 -14.81 -10.66
N HIS A 33 8.01 -13.68 -10.31
CA HIS A 33 7.12 -13.50 -9.16
C HIS A 33 5.64 -13.69 -9.50
N ARG A 34 5.33 -14.21 -10.69
CA ARG A 34 3.95 -14.37 -11.22
C ARG A 34 2.98 -15.14 -10.33
N GLU A 35 3.49 -16.04 -9.49
CA GLU A 35 2.67 -16.83 -8.57
C GLU A 35 2.51 -16.17 -7.18
N TRP A 36 3.04 -14.96 -6.98
CA TRP A 36 2.87 -14.23 -5.73
C TRP A 36 1.43 -13.76 -5.57
N GLY A 37 0.79 -14.25 -4.51
CA GLY A 37 -0.54 -13.85 -4.10
C GLY A 37 -0.54 -13.16 -2.74
N LEU A 38 -1.73 -12.78 -2.26
CA LEU A 38 -1.88 -12.15 -0.94
C LEU A 38 -1.26 -13.00 0.19
N SER A 39 -1.34 -14.33 0.10
CA SER A 39 -0.71 -15.26 1.05
C SER A 39 0.81 -15.06 1.13
N THR A 40 1.49 -14.86 0.00
CA THR A 40 2.94 -14.61 -0.05
C THR A 40 3.31 -13.33 0.71
N TYR A 41 2.53 -12.26 0.52
CA TYR A 41 2.76 -10.99 1.22
C TYR A 41 2.43 -11.08 2.71
N VAL A 42 1.41 -11.86 3.10
CA VAL A 42 1.08 -12.12 4.50
C VAL A 42 2.19 -12.90 5.19
N GLU A 43 2.73 -13.93 4.55
CA GLU A 43 3.88 -14.69 5.08
C GLU A 43 5.12 -13.81 5.23
N ALA A 44 5.40 -12.95 4.25
CA ALA A 44 6.50 -11.99 4.33
C ALA A 44 6.32 -11.00 5.50
N LEU A 45 5.09 -10.54 5.78
CA LEU A 45 4.83 -9.70 6.95
C LEU A 45 5.03 -10.46 8.26
N ASP A 46 4.56 -11.71 8.38
CA ASP A 46 4.79 -12.51 9.60
C ASP A 46 6.29 -12.72 9.83
N GLN A 47 7.07 -12.99 8.78
CA GLN A 47 8.53 -13.07 8.86
C GLN A 47 9.15 -11.75 9.34
N ALA A 48 8.72 -10.61 8.79
CA ALA A 48 9.23 -9.31 9.21
C ALA A 48 8.89 -8.99 10.68
N ILE A 49 7.73 -9.44 11.17
CA ILE A 49 7.36 -9.34 12.59
C ILE A 49 8.31 -10.16 13.44
N GLU A 50 8.63 -11.40 13.05
CA GLU A 50 9.59 -12.22 13.80
C GLU A 50 10.97 -11.58 13.83
N VAL A 51 11.50 -11.16 12.68
CA VAL A 51 12.81 -10.48 12.61
C VAL A 51 12.82 -9.21 13.48
N SER A 52 11.76 -8.40 13.43
CA SER A 52 11.65 -7.21 14.27
C SER A 52 11.64 -7.56 15.76
N ARG A 53 10.97 -8.65 16.15
CA ARG A 53 10.94 -9.11 17.54
C ARG A 53 12.26 -9.71 18.00
N GLU A 54 12.97 -10.41 17.12
CA GLU A 54 14.32 -10.91 17.37
C GLU A 54 15.32 -9.78 17.59
N ILE A 55 15.30 -8.75 16.73
CA ILE A 55 16.18 -7.58 16.84
C ILE A 55 15.91 -6.80 18.13
N THR A 56 14.64 -6.64 18.49
CA THR A 56 14.24 -5.80 19.63
C THR A 56 14.14 -6.54 20.97
N GLY A 57 14.11 -7.87 20.94
CA GLY A 57 13.74 -8.69 22.10
C GLY A 57 12.27 -8.54 22.54
N SER A 58 11.43 -7.83 21.76
CA SER A 58 10.05 -7.54 22.15
C SER A 58 9.13 -8.74 21.95
N ARG A 59 8.20 -8.93 22.88
CA ARG A 59 7.20 -10.02 22.77
C ARG A 59 6.19 -9.80 21.66
N SER A 60 5.95 -8.55 21.28
CA SER A 60 4.95 -8.14 20.29
C SER A 60 5.35 -6.83 19.63
N VAL A 61 4.70 -6.51 18.51
CA VAL A 61 4.91 -5.26 17.75
C VAL A 61 3.63 -4.46 17.59
N ASN A 62 3.75 -3.16 17.34
CA ASN A 62 2.66 -2.34 16.84
C ASN A 62 2.76 -2.25 15.32
N LEU A 63 1.65 -2.41 14.61
CA LEU A 63 1.62 -2.35 13.14
C LEU A 63 0.95 -1.06 12.68
N ALA A 64 1.48 -0.47 11.61
CA ALA A 64 0.82 0.60 10.87
C ALA A 64 0.72 0.19 9.40
N GLY A 65 -0.50 0.12 8.87
CA GLY A 65 -0.77 -0.23 7.47
C GLY A 65 -1.44 0.92 6.74
N ALA A 66 -0.98 1.23 5.52
CA ALA A 66 -1.62 2.22 4.66
C ALA A 66 -2.07 1.62 3.33
N CYS A 67 -3.21 2.09 2.82
CA CYS A 67 -3.79 1.64 1.56
C CYS A 67 -3.85 0.10 1.47
N ALA A 68 -3.31 -0.51 0.41
CA ALA A 68 -3.22 -1.95 0.24
C ALA A 68 -2.42 -2.65 1.36
N GLY A 69 -1.42 -1.98 1.96
CA GLY A 69 -0.70 -2.50 3.11
C GLY A 69 -1.59 -2.68 4.34
N GLY A 70 -2.63 -1.84 4.50
CA GLY A 70 -3.65 -2.04 5.53
C GLY A 70 -4.49 -3.29 5.27
N LEU A 71 -4.90 -3.54 4.02
CA LEU A 71 -5.60 -4.77 3.65
C LEU A 71 -4.72 -6.01 3.93
N THR A 72 -3.42 -5.96 3.60
CA THR A 72 -2.48 -7.05 3.91
C THR A 72 -2.34 -7.29 5.41
N VAL A 73 -2.27 -6.22 6.23
CA VAL A 73 -2.25 -6.34 7.69
C VAL A 73 -3.54 -6.98 8.21
N ALA A 74 -4.72 -6.61 7.68
CA ALA A 74 -5.97 -7.23 8.09
C ALA A 74 -6.00 -8.74 7.78
N ALA A 75 -5.53 -9.14 6.60
CA ALA A 75 -5.39 -10.54 6.23
C ALA A 75 -4.40 -11.29 7.14
N LEU A 76 -3.28 -10.66 7.50
CA LEU A 76 -2.30 -11.19 8.44
C LEU A 76 -2.92 -11.43 9.83
N LEU A 77 -3.72 -10.50 10.36
CA LEU A 77 -4.37 -10.70 11.66
C LEU A 77 -5.30 -11.93 11.65
N GLY A 78 -6.05 -12.13 10.57
CA GLY A 78 -6.86 -13.33 10.37
C GLY A 78 -6.00 -14.60 10.35
N HIS A 79 -4.88 -14.57 9.62
CA HIS A 79 -3.92 -15.67 9.57
C HIS A 79 -3.34 -16.00 10.96
N LEU A 80 -2.88 -14.99 11.70
CA LEU A 80 -2.33 -15.15 13.05
C LEU A 80 -3.38 -15.65 14.05
N GLN A 81 -4.63 -15.22 13.91
CA GLN A 81 -5.72 -15.67 14.79
C GLN A 81 -5.96 -17.17 14.64
N VAL A 82 -6.06 -17.69 13.42
CA VAL A 82 -6.25 -19.13 13.16
C VAL A 82 -5.07 -19.94 13.72
N ARG A 83 -3.84 -19.40 13.64
CA ARG A 83 -2.64 -20.04 14.20
C ARG A 83 -2.45 -19.82 15.70
N ARG A 84 -3.36 -19.13 16.39
CA ARG A 84 -3.27 -18.75 17.81
C ARG A 84 -2.00 -17.95 18.16
N GLN A 85 -1.60 -17.09 17.24
CA GLN A 85 -0.40 -16.27 17.30
C GLN A 85 -0.69 -14.77 17.36
N LEU A 86 -1.95 -14.36 17.56
CA LEU A 86 -2.33 -12.95 17.59
C LEU A 86 -1.56 -12.12 18.63
N ARG A 87 -1.08 -12.77 19.71
CA ARG A 87 -0.22 -12.16 20.73
C ARG A 87 1.08 -11.54 20.21
N LYS A 88 1.49 -11.83 18.97
CA LYS A 88 2.63 -11.17 18.32
C LYS A 88 2.37 -9.69 18.01
N VAL A 89 1.11 -9.27 17.99
CA VAL A 89 0.69 -7.90 17.64
C VAL A 89 -0.02 -7.26 18.82
N SER A 90 0.50 -6.13 19.29
CA SER A 90 -0.08 -5.36 20.41
C SER A 90 -1.18 -4.42 19.95
N SER A 91 -0.98 -3.74 18.82
CA SER A 91 -1.95 -2.79 18.26
C SER A 91 -1.76 -2.66 16.75
N VAL A 92 -2.81 -2.19 16.08
CA VAL A 92 -2.80 -1.93 14.65
C VAL A 92 -3.42 -0.57 14.36
N THR A 93 -2.74 0.24 13.54
CA THR A 93 -3.24 1.51 13.02
C THR A 93 -3.44 1.39 11.51
N TYR A 94 -4.64 1.73 11.04
CA TYR A 94 -4.97 1.76 9.61
C TYR A 94 -5.01 3.20 9.12
N LEU A 95 -4.27 3.48 8.05
CA LEU A 95 -4.17 4.79 7.44
C LEU A 95 -4.75 4.72 6.02
N VAL A 96 -5.91 5.34 5.78
CA VAL A 96 -6.54 5.40 4.45
C VAL A 96 -6.60 4.01 3.77
N SER A 97 -6.99 2.99 4.55
CA SER A 97 -7.00 1.59 4.11
C SER A 97 -8.44 1.14 3.94
N LEU A 98 -8.74 0.52 2.80
CA LEU A 98 -10.07 0.00 2.50
C LEU A 98 -10.16 -1.44 3.02
N LEU A 99 -10.99 -1.66 4.03
CA LEU A 99 -11.21 -2.98 4.65
C LEU A 99 -12.56 -3.60 4.28
N ASP A 100 -13.53 -2.75 3.94
CA ASP A 100 -14.84 -3.17 3.46
C ASP A 100 -14.95 -2.89 1.95
N SER A 101 -15.10 -3.95 1.16
CA SER A 101 -15.23 -3.89 -0.29
C SER A 101 -16.66 -3.63 -0.77
N GLN A 102 -17.64 -3.51 0.13
CA GLN A 102 -19.02 -3.17 -0.24
C GLN A 102 -19.24 -1.68 -0.52
N MET A 103 -18.17 -0.86 -0.50
CA MET A 103 -18.28 0.54 -0.88
C MET A 103 -18.56 0.69 -2.37
N GLU A 104 -19.70 1.29 -2.69
CA GLU A 104 -20.01 1.78 -4.03
C GLU A 104 -19.06 2.93 -4.40
N SER A 105 -17.93 2.59 -5.02
CA SER A 105 -17.01 3.54 -5.63
C SER A 105 -17.30 3.63 -7.13
N PRO A 106 -17.23 4.82 -7.76
CA PRO A 106 -17.29 4.94 -9.22
C PRO A 106 -16.27 4.04 -9.95
N ALA A 107 -15.16 3.70 -9.29
CA ALA A 107 -14.19 2.75 -9.80
C ALA A 107 -14.75 1.32 -9.97
N MET A 108 -15.70 0.91 -9.13
CA MET A 108 -16.36 -0.40 -9.20
C MET A 108 -17.21 -0.55 -10.46
N LEU A 109 -17.60 0.56 -11.11
CA LEU A 109 -18.27 0.53 -12.42
C LEU A 109 -17.38 -0.04 -13.53
N PHE A 110 -16.05 0.00 -13.35
CA PHE A 110 -15.07 -0.56 -14.28
C PHE A 110 -14.56 -1.94 -13.84
N ALA A 111 -14.96 -2.42 -12.66
CA ALA A 111 -14.54 -3.70 -12.08
C ALA A 111 -15.63 -4.77 -12.24
N ASP A 112 -16.14 -4.95 -13.47
CA ASP A 112 -17.04 -6.06 -13.77
C ASP A 112 -16.29 -7.41 -13.87
N GLU A 113 -17.03 -8.51 -13.80
CA GLU A 113 -16.47 -9.85 -13.77
C GLU A 113 -15.68 -10.19 -15.05
N GLN A 114 -16.11 -9.69 -16.21
CA GLN A 114 -15.40 -9.90 -17.48
C GLN A 114 -14.05 -9.17 -17.51
N THR A 115 -14.01 -7.94 -17.02
CA THR A 115 -12.80 -7.12 -16.94
C THR A 115 -11.83 -7.71 -15.91
N LEU A 116 -12.34 -8.23 -14.80
CA LEU A 116 -11.54 -8.91 -13.79
C LEU A 116 -10.91 -10.20 -14.35
N GLU A 117 -11.70 -11.06 -15.01
CA GLU A 117 -11.20 -12.32 -15.58
C GLU A 117 -10.21 -12.08 -16.72
N SER A 118 -10.45 -11.09 -17.57
CA SER A 118 -9.50 -10.72 -18.62
C SER A 118 -8.18 -10.17 -18.05
N SER A 119 -8.25 -9.39 -16.95
CA SER A 119 -7.08 -8.88 -16.24
C SER A 119 -6.27 -10.00 -15.58
N LYS A 120 -6.94 -10.97 -14.93
CA LYS A 120 -6.29 -12.17 -14.39
C LYS A 120 -5.57 -12.95 -15.49
N ARG A 121 -6.26 -13.25 -16.61
CA ARG A 121 -5.66 -13.98 -17.75
C ARG A 121 -4.43 -13.25 -18.30
N ARG A 122 -4.51 -11.92 -18.44
CA ARG A 122 -3.40 -11.11 -18.93
C ARG A 122 -2.22 -11.13 -17.97
N SER A 123 -2.46 -11.01 -16.67
CA SER A 123 -1.46 -11.12 -15.61
C SER A 123 -0.77 -12.49 -15.64
N TYR A 124 -1.54 -13.58 -15.78
CA TYR A 124 -0.98 -14.93 -15.89
C TYR A 124 -0.11 -15.13 -17.13
N GLN A 125 -0.49 -14.54 -18.27
CA GLN A 125 0.25 -14.65 -19.52
C GLN A 125 1.56 -13.84 -19.53
N HIS A 126 1.53 -12.63 -18.97
CA HIS A 126 2.70 -11.72 -18.96
C HIS A 126 3.55 -11.87 -17.69
N GLY A 127 3.06 -12.62 -16.70
CA GLY A 127 3.73 -12.86 -15.42
C GLY A 127 3.56 -11.73 -14.40
N VAL A 128 3.32 -10.50 -14.83
CA VAL A 128 3.06 -9.35 -13.95
C VAL A 128 2.04 -8.39 -14.57
N LEU A 129 1.38 -7.60 -13.74
CA LEU A 129 0.65 -6.42 -14.19
C LEU A 129 1.62 -5.25 -14.30
N ASP A 130 1.62 -4.56 -15.43
CA ASP A 130 2.47 -3.37 -15.64
C ASP A 130 2.05 -2.25 -14.68
N GLY A 131 3.02 -1.66 -13.98
CA GLY A 131 2.79 -0.56 -13.04
C GLY A 131 2.07 0.63 -13.69
N ARG A 132 2.24 0.85 -15.00
CA ARG A 132 1.54 1.91 -15.76
C ARG A 132 0.05 1.64 -15.90
N ASP A 133 -0.36 0.38 -16.01
CA ASP A 133 -1.78 0.02 -16.08
C ASP A 133 -2.41 0.13 -14.69
N MET A 134 -1.67 -0.24 -13.64
CA MET A 134 -2.10 -0.05 -12.26
C MET A 134 -2.24 1.45 -11.92
N ALA A 135 -1.28 2.28 -12.30
CA ALA A 135 -1.29 3.73 -12.10
C ALA A 135 -2.51 4.39 -12.78
N LYS A 136 -2.87 3.95 -14.00
CA LYS A 136 -4.09 4.43 -14.67
C LYS A 136 -5.33 4.10 -13.84
N VAL A 137 -5.47 2.86 -13.36
CA VAL A 137 -6.62 2.46 -12.53
C VAL A 137 -6.69 3.33 -11.27
N PHE A 138 -5.58 3.51 -10.55
CA PHE A 138 -5.54 4.37 -9.35
C PHE A 138 -5.88 5.84 -9.63
N ALA A 139 -5.39 6.41 -10.73
CA ALA A 139 -5.73 7.79 -11.13
C ALA A 139 -7.23 7.96 -11.39
N TRP A 140 -7.88 6.95 -11.99
CA TRP A 140 -9.31 6.92 -12.23
C TRP A 140 -10.17 6.65 -10.98
N MET A 141 -9.59 6.16 -9.87
CA MET A 141 -10.31 5.98 -8.61
C MET A 141 -10.51 7.29 -7.83
N ARG A 142 -9.68 8.31 -8.04
CA ARG A 142 -9.82 9.64 -7.42
C ARG A 142 -9.54 10.78 -8.42
N PRO A 143 -10.35 10.90 -9.48
CA PRO A 143 -10.10 11.86 -10.56
C PRO A 143 -10.18 13.32 -10.07
N ASN A 144 -11.00 13.61 -9.06
CA ASN A 144 -11.08 14.97 -8.50
C ASN A 144 -9.79 15.39 -7.78
N ASP A 145 -9.20 14.49 -6.98
CA ASP A 145 -7.99 14.79 -6.21
C ASP A 145 -6.72 14.75 -7.07
N LEU A 146 -6.68 13.86 -8.06
CA LEU A 146 -5.47 13.54 -8.82
C LEU A 146 -5.42 14.19 -10.22
N ILE A 147 -6.56 14.65 -10.75
CA ILE A 147 -6.64 15.26 -12.09
C ILE A 147 -7.26 16.66 -12.00
N TRP A 148 -8.44 16.78 -11.39
CA TRP A 148 -9.21 18.04 -11.43
C TRP A 148 -8.62 19.14 -10.55
N ASN A 149 -8.20 18.84 -9.33
CA ASN A 149 -7.54 19.81 -8.45
C ASN A 149 -6.25 20.38 -9.09
N TYR A 150 -5.54 19.58 -9.88
CA TYR A 150 -4.37 20.04 -10.64
C TYR A 150 -4.75 20.91 -11.82
N TRP A 151 -5.78 20.53 -12.57
CA TRP A 151 -6.27 21.33 -13.70
C TRP A 151 -6.77 22.69 -13.22
N VAL A 152 -7.55 22.75 -12.13
CA VAL A 152 -8.03 24.02 -11.57
C VAL A 152 -6.88 24.88 -11.04
N ASN A 153 -5.96 24.32 -10.25
CA ASN A 153 -4.87 25.10 -9.66
C ASN A 153 -3.83 25.57 -10.69
N ASN A 154 -3.46 24.71 -11.64
CA ASN A 154 -2.35 25.00 -12.57
C ASN A 154 -2.84 25.69 -13.84
N TYR A 155 -3.97 25.27 -14.40
CA TYR A 155 -4.48 25.79 -15.69
C TYR A 155 -5.40 26.99 -15.51
N LEU A 156 -6.31 26.97 -14.52
CA LEU A 156 -7.26 28.07 -14.32
C LEU A 156 -6.73 29.18 -13.42
N LEU A 157 -6.01 28.85 -12.35
CA LEU A 157 -5.51 29.84 -11.38
C LEU A 157 -4.09 30.33 -11.65
N GLY A 158 -3.36 29.70 -12.59
CA GLY A 158 -2.00 30.10 -12.96
C GLY A 158 -0.96 29.89 -11.86
N ASN A 159 -1.27 29.12 -10.82
CA ASN A 159 -0.33 28.82 -9.74
C ASN A 159 0.76 27.87 -10.24
N GLN A 160 2.01 28.12 -9.87
CA GLN A 160 3.09 27.17 -10.15
C GLN A 160 2.81 25.84 -9.44
N PRO A 161 3.01 24.69 -10.09
CA PRO A 161 2.85 23.41 -9.43
C PRO A 161 3.86 23.34 -8.27
N PRO A 162 3.42 23.18 -7.00
CA PRO A 162 4.36 23.14 -5.89
C PRO A 162 5.38 22.00 -6.07
N ALA A 163 6.61 22.16 -5.60
CA ALA A 163 7.62 21.10 -5.69
C ALA A 163 7.09 19.81 -4.99
N PHE A 164 6.82 18.78 -5.79
CA PHE A 164 5.92 17.70 -5.43
C PHE A 164 6.71 16.39 -5.18
N ASP A 165 7.25 16.22 -3.98
CA ASP A 165 7.78 14.93 -3.50
C ASP A 165 6.74 13.80 -3.68
N ILE A 166 5.45 14.15 -3.56
CA ILE A 166 4.31 13.24 -3.76
C ILE A 166 4.10 12.90 -5.24
N LEU A 167 4.32 13.82 -6.20
CA LEU A 167 4.22 13.48 -7.63
C LEU A 167 5.42 12.64 -8.07
N TYR A 168 6.60 12.89 -7.52
CA TYR A 168 7.76 12.02 -7.78
C TYR A 168 7.48 10.60 -7.28
N TRP A 169 6.95 10.46 -6.05
CA TRP A 169 6.49 9.16 -5.55
C TRP A 169 5.36 8.55 -6.38
N ASN A 170 4.39 9.34 -6.85
CA ASN A 170 3.27 8.84 -7.65
C ASN A 170 3.68 8.43 -9.08
N ASN A 171 4.70 9.07 -9.64
CA ASN A 171 5.27 8.73 -10.95
C ASN A 171 6.31 7.60 -10.88
N ASP A 172 6.76 7.24 -9.67
CA ASP A 172 7.61 6.08 -9.45
C ASP A 172 6.77 4.81 -9.54
N ASN A 173 6.69 4.23 -10.75
CA ASN A 173 5.90 3.03 -11.05
C ASN A 173 6.57 1.74 -10.53
N THR A 174 7.34 1.83 -9.44
CA THR A 174 7.83 0.67 -8.69
C THR A 174 6.73 -0.16 -8.07
#